data_AF-A0A7C7AIM5-F1
#
_entry.id   AF-A0A7C7AIM5-F1
#
_cell.length_a   1.000
_cell.length_b   1.000
_cell.length_c   1.000
_cell.angle_alpha   90.00
_cell.angle_beta   90.00
_cell.angle_gamma   90.00
#
_symmetry.space_group_name_H-M   'P 1'
#
loop_
_entity.id
_entity.type
_entity.pdbx_description
1 polymer ?
#
loop_
_entity_poly.entity_id
_entity_poly.type
_entity_poly.pdbx_seq_one_letter_code
_entity_poly.pdbx_strand_id
1 'polypeptide(L)'
;MKELYLKTEHGLIPLDEKIIEKYKLKVGRKSPFTRCYVVDKKGNYKIDNEEKVEVTVDQMPEGEGLEDDEIVEFSETGAILSQSEIIDFSQGTDSDNT
;
A
#
# COMPACT_ATOMS: atom_id res chain seq x y z
N MET A 1 -23.36 19.97 -4.01
CA MET A 1 -22.43 18.89 -3.65
C MET A 1 -23.12 17.54 -3.84
N LYS A 2 -22.37 16.44 -4.04
CA LYS A 2 -22.95 15.10 -4.19
C LYS A 2 -23.07 14.45 -2.81
N GLU A 3 -24.28 14.01 -2.45
CA GLU A 3 -24.51 13.21 -1.24
C GLU A 3 -23.84 11.83 -1.43
N LEU A 4 -22.86 11.51 -0.57
CA LEU A 4 -22.17 10.22 -0.58
C LEU A 4 -22.51 9.44 0.68
N TYR A 5 -22.56 8.11 0.54
CA TYR A 5 -22.90 7.20 1.62
C TYR A 5 -21.85 6.10 1.74
N LEU A 6 -21.74 5.53 2.92
CA LEU A 6 -20.93 4.37 3.23
C LEU A 6 -21.81 3.13 3.23
N LYS A 7 -21.47 2.13 2.41
CA LYS A 7 -22.16 0.84 2.40
C LYS A 7 -21.59 -0.05 3.51
N THR A 8 -22.35 -0.17 4.58
CA THR A 8 -22.06 -1.07 5.70
C THR A 8 -23.06 -2.23 5.71
N GLU A 9 -22.78 -3.28 6.49
CA GLU A 9 -23.70 -4.42 6.65
C GLU A 9 -25.04 -3.99 7.29
N HIS A 10 -25.01 -2.93 8.10
CA HIS A 10 -26.17 -2.37 8.79
C HIS A 10 -26.93 -1.32 7.96
N GLY A 11 -26.46 -1.00 6.75
CA GLY A 11 -27.11 -0.05 5.84
C GLY A 11 -26.20 1.06 5.32
N LEU A 12 -26.82 2.15 4.87
CA LEU A 12 -26.16 3.30 4.25
C LEU A 12 -25.95 4.41 5.28
N ILE A 13 -24.67 4.71 5.57
CA ILE A 13 -24.31 5.79 6.50
C ILE A 13 -23.95 7.04 5.68
N PRO A 14 -24.62 8.19 5.87
CA PRO A 14 -24.28 9.43 5.17
C PRO A 14 -22.87 9.91 5.56
N LEU A 15 -22.09 10.36 4.59
CA LEU A 15 -20.78 10.97 4.81
C LEU A 15 -20.91 12.49 4.94
N ASP A 16 -20.20 13.04 5.93
CA ASP A 16 -20.09 14.49 6.14
C ASP A 16 -19.25 15.13 5.02
N GLU A 17 -19.69 16.29 4.53
CA GLU A 17 -19.03 17.03 3.43
C GLU A 17 -17.57 17.34 3.76
N LYS A 18 -17.25 17.62 5.03
CA LYS A 18 -15.86 17.87 5.49
C LYS A 18 -14.95 16.68 5.23
N ILE A 19 -15.46 15.46 5.40
CA ILE A 19 -14.69 14.23 5.20
C ILE A 19 -14.56 13.96 3.70
N ILE A 20 -15.63 14.18 2.93
CA ILE A 20 -15.63 14.01 1.48
C ILE A 20 -14.56 14.90 0.84
N GLU A 21 -14.49 16.18 1.22
CA GLU A 21 -13.50 17.12 0.68
C GLU A 21 -12.08 16.80 1.14
N LYS A 22 -11.88 16.57 2.44
CA LYS A 22 -10.55 16.31 3.01
C LYS A 22 -9.86 15.10 2.38
N TYR A 23 -10.63 14.04 2.12
CA TYR A 23 -10.10 12.78 1.57
C TYR A 23 -10.43 12.57 0.09
N LYS A 24 -11.04 13.58 -0.56
CA LYS A 24 -11.49 13.54 -1.97
C LYS A 24 -12.25 12.24 -2.29
N LEU A 25 -13.19 11.87 -1.41
CA LEU A 25 -13.95 10.62 -1.53
C LEU A 25 -14.84 10.66 -2.78
N LYS A 26 -14.93 9.52 -3.46
CA LYS A 26 -15.75 9.33 -4.67
C LYS A 26 -16.45 7.98 -4.59
N VAL A 27 -17.60 7.88 -5.26
CA VAL A 27 -18.32 6.60 -5.44
C VAL A 27 -17.38 5.55 -6.02
N GLY A 28 -17.41 4.34 -5.49
CA GLY A 28 -16.55 3.22 -5.92
C GLY A 28 -15.26 3.06 -5.11
N ARG A 29 -14.81 4.10 -4.40
CA ARG A 29 -13.63 4.02 -3.54
C ARG A 29 -13.95 3.41 -2.19
N LYS A 30 -12.95 2.79 -1.54
CA LYS A 30 -13.04 2.39 -0.14
C LYS A 30 -12.71 3.57 0.78
N SER A 31 -13.47 3.69 1.86
CA SER A 31 -13.18 4.65 2.94
C SER A 31 -11.88 4.29 3.65
N PRO A 32 -11.00 5.27 3.94
CA PRO A 32 -9.75 5.03 4.66
C PRO A 32 -9.97 4.60 6.12
N PHE A 33 -11.15 4.88 6.69
CA PHE A 33 -11.43 4.61 8.10
C PHE A 33 -12.03 3.23 8.33
N THR A 34 -12.95 2.82 7.46
CA THR A 34 -13.78 1.62 7.66
C THR A 34 -13.56 0.56 6.60
N ARG A 35 -12.78 0.87 5.53
CA ARG A 35 -12.61 0.03 4.34
C ARG A 35 -13.91 -0.34 3.61
N CYS A 36 -15.04 0.23 4.03
CA CYS A 36 -16.34 0.10 3.36
C CYS A 36 -16.37 0.93 2.07
N TYR A 37 -17.18 0.50 1.10
CA TYR A 37 -17.33 1.21 -0.17
C TYR A 37 -18.16 2.48 0.00
N VAL A 38 -17.70 3.53 -0.66
CA VAL A 38 -18.46 4.77 -0.84
C VAL A 38 -19.40 4.59 -2.02
N VAL A 39 -20.69 4.86 -1.80
CA VAL A 39 -21.79 4.60 -2.73
C VAL A 39 -22.67 5.84 -2.88
N ASP A 40 -23.52 5.84 -3.91
CA ASP A 40 -24.54 6.87 -4.08
C ASP A 40 -25.74 6.67 -3.14
N LYS A 41 -26.72 7.58 -3.20
CA LYS A 41 -27.97 7.52 -2.44
C LYS A 41 -28.79 6.23 -2.65
N LYS A 42 -28.57 5.55 -3.78
CA LYS A 42 -29.25 4.28 -4.12
C LYS A 42 -28.44 3.06 -3.66
N GLY A 43 -27.28 3.26 -3.04
CA GLY A 43 -26.38 2.18 -2.63
C GLY A 43 -25.59 1.55 -3.78
N ASN A 44 -25.61 2.18 -4.96
CA ASN A 44 -24.88 1.72 -6.13
C ASN A 44 -23.49 2.36 -6.15
N TYR A 45 -22.53 1.56 -6.60
CA TYR A 45 -21.21 2.07 -6.96
C TYR A 45 -20.77 1.42 -8.27
N LYS A 46 -20.25 2.24 -9.17
CA LYS A 46 -19.39 1.73 -10.24
C LYS A 46 -18.01 1.59 -9.64
N ILE A 47 -17.48 0.37 -9.66
CA ILE A 47 -16.03 0.19 -9.66
C ILE A 47 -15.63 0.69 -11.04
N ASP A 48 -15.23 1.94 -11.14
CA ASP A 48 -14.32 2.27 -12.22
C ASP A 48 -13.14 1.32 -11.98
N ASN A 49 -12.91 0.39 -12.91
CA ASN A 49 -11.68 -0.37 -12.93
C ASN A 49 -10.60 0.70 -13.06
N GLU A 50 -10.09 1.19 -11.93
CA GLU A 50 -8.88 1.99 -11.90
C GLU A 50 -7.89 1.13 -12.69
N GLU A 51 -7.54 1.63 -13.88
CA GLU A 51 -6.58 0.97 -14.76
C GLU A 51 -5.44 0.54 -13.85
N LYS A 52 -5.19 -0.76 -13.77
CA LYS A 52 -4.05 -1.28 -13.05
C LYS A 52 -2.86 -0.51 -13.62
N VAL A 53 -2.31 0.41 -12.85
CA VAL A 53 -1.14 1.16 -13.28
C VAL A 53 -0.02 0.15 -13.23
N GLU A 54 0.17 -0.55 -14.34
CA GLU A 54 1.37 -1.33 -14.59
C GLU A 54 2.47 -0.30 -14.76
N VAL A 55 3.08 0.08 -13.64
CA VAL A 55 4.35 0.80 -13.65
C VAL A 55 5.35 -0.11 -14.34
N THR A 56 5.60 0.19 -15.61
CA THR A 56 6.70 -0.40 -16.37
C THR A 56 8.01 0.01 -15.71
N VAL A 57 9.05 -0.82 -15.82
CA VAL A 57 10.38 -0.57 -15.23
C VAL A 57 10.91 0.83 -15.59
N ASP A 58 10.60 1.33 -16.80
CA ASP A 58 10.94 2.69 -17.26
C ASP A 58 10.34 3.86 -16.44
N GLN A 59 9.34 3.61 -15.59
CA GLN A 59 8.69 4.63 -14.77
C GLN A 59 9.14 4.62 -13.30
N MET A 60 10.06 3.71 -12.94
CA MET A 60 10.66 3.68 -11.61
C MET A 60 11.66 4.86 -11.47
N PRO A 61 11.68 5.56 -10.32
CA PRO A 61 12.67 6.60 -10.09
C PRO A 61 14.09 6.02 -10.16
N GLU A 62 15.03 6.78 -10.73
CA GLU A 62 16.45 6.37 -10.77
C GLU A 62 16.93 6.01 -9.36
N GLY A 63 17.29 4.74 -9.15
CA GLY A 63 17.79 4.23 -7.87
C GLY A 63 16.86 3.32 -7.07
N GLU A 64 15.62 3.06 -7.51
CA GLU A 64 14.80 1.98 -6.93
C GLU A 64 14.53 0.87 -7.98
N GLY A 65 14.82 -0.38 -7.63
CA GLY A 65 14.56 -1.53 -8.52
C GLY A 65 15.59 -1.72 -9.63
N LEU A 66 16.76 -1.07 -9.53
CA LEU A 66 17.90 -1.33 -10.39
C LEU A 66 18.63 -2.60 -9.95
N GLU A 67 19.33 -3.26 -10.87
CA GLU A 67 20.18 -4.43 -10.59
C GLU A 67 21.27 -4.15 -9.53
N ASP A 68 21.55 -2.87 -9.25
CA ASP A 68 22.48 -2.35 -8.23
C ASP A 68 21.87 -2.26 -6.81
N ASP A 69 20.57 -2.53 -6.63
CA ASP A 69 20.06 -2.91 -5.30
C ASP A 69 20.69 -4.26 -4.99
N GLU A 70 21.88 -4.23 -4.37
CA GLU A 70 22.79 -5.37 -4.24
C GLU A 70 22.16 -6.46 -3.36
N ILE A 71 21.35 -7.31 -4.00
CA ILE A 71 20.82 -8.54 -3.44
C ILE A 71 21.96 -9.54 -3.44
N VAL A 72 22.66 -9.65 -2.31
CA VAL A 72 23.76 -10.61 -2.16
C VAL A 72 23.15 -12.00 -1.93
N GLU A 73 23.15 -12.82 -2.98
CA GLU A 73 22.84 -14.24 -2.85
C GLU A 73 24.10 -14.99 -2.40
N PHE A 74 24.06 -15.56 -1.19
CA PHE A 74 25.16 -16.36 -0.67
C PHE A 74 25.17 -17.71 -1.40
N SER A 75 26.12 -17.89 -2.31
CA SER A 75 26.24 -19.07 -3.18
C SER A 75 26.34 -20.40 -2.41
N GLU A 76 26.74 -20.34 -1.14
CA GLU A 76 26.95 -21.48 -0.26
C GLU A 76 25.65 -21.97 0.41
N THR A 77 24.63 -21.12 0.55
CA THR A 77 23.37 -21.43 1.24
C THR A 77 22.12 -21.18 0.40
N GLY A 78 22.24 -20.47 -0.73
CA GLY A 78 21.10 -20.01 -1.54
C GLY A 78 20.22 -18.98 -0.80
N ALA A 79 20.72 -18.42 0.29
CA ALA A 79 20.01 -17.40 1.05
C ALA A 79 20.18 -16.03 0.38
N ILE A 80 19.06 -15.36 0.21
CA ILE A 80 18.99 -14.00 -0.30
C ILE A 80 18.79 -13.09 0.91
N LEU A 81 19.82 -12.33 1.29
CA LEU A 81 19.77 -11.43 2.43
C LEU A 81 19.93 -9.98 1.99
N SER A 82 19.17 -9.08 2.61
CA SER A 82 19.37 -7.63 2.42
C SER A 82 20.58 -7.12 3.22
N GLN A 83 21.16 -5.99 2.84
CA GLN A 83 22.28 -5.39 3.60
C GLN A 83 21.93 -5.13 5.07
N SER A 84 20.68 -4.73 5.36
CA SER A 84 20.21 -4.57 6.75
C SER A 84 20.17 -5.91 7.50
N GLU A 85 19.78 -6.99 6.84
CA GLU A 85 19.73 -8.34 7.41
C GLU A 85 21.13 -8.94 7.64
N ILE A 86 22.09 -8.65 6.75
CA ILE A 86 23.50 -9.02 6.92
C ILE A 86 24.12 -8.29 8.13
N ILE A 87 23.80 -7.00 8.31
CA ILE A 87 24.28 -6.23 9.47
C ILE A 87 23.69 -6.79 10.77
N ASP A 88 22.40 -7.14 10.79
CA ASP A 88 21.74 -7.73 11.96
C ASP A 88 22.35 -9.10 12.33
N PHE A 89 22.67 -9.93 11.32
CA PHE A 89 23.35 -11.21 11.53
C PHE A 89 24.78 -11.04 12.05
N SER A 90 25.50 -10.02 11.57
CA SER A 90 26.91 -9.80 11.89
C SER A 90 27.14 -9.18 13.28
N GLN A 91 26.10 -8.64 13.94
CA GLN A 91 26.22 -8.01 15.27
C GLN A 91 26.23 -9.00 16.45
N GLY A 92 26.50 -10.27 16.21
CA GLY A 92 26.49 -11.34 17.22
C GLY A 92 27.83 -11.88 17.71
N THR A 93 28.98 -11.25 17.41
CA THR A 93 30.26 -11.66 18.02
C THR A 93 30.71 -10.64 19.05
N ASP A 94 30.26 -10.85 20.29
CA ASP A 94 30.93 -10.26 21.44
C ASP A 94 32.37 -10.80 21.48
N SER A 95 33.33 -9.89 21.63
CA SER A 95 34.72 -10.26 21.82
C SER A 95 34.89 -10.67 23.27
N ASP A 96 34.69 -11.95 23.58
CA ASP A 96 35.20 -12.52 24.83
C ASP A 96 36.73 -12.53 24.80
N ASN A 97 37.33 -11.42 25.24
CA ASN A 97 38.75 -11.30 25.48
C ASN A 97 39.06 -11.85 26.89
N THR A 98 39.31 -13.16 26.99
CA THR A 98 40.10 -13.79 28.07
C THR A 98 40.86 -15.00 27.57
#